data_AF-A0A2U2CJD4-F1
#
_entry.id   AF-A0A2U2CJD4-F1
#
_cell.length_a   1.000
_cell.length_b   1.000
_cell.length_c   1.000
_cell.angle_alpha   90.00
_cell.angle_beta   90.00
_cell.angle_gamma   90.00
#
_symmetry.space_group_name_H-M   'P 1'
#
loop_
_entity.id
_entity.type
_entity.pdbx_description
1 polymer ?
#
loop_
_entity_poly.entity_id
_entity_poly.type
_entity_poly.pdbx_seq_one_letter_code
_entity_poly.pdbx_strand_id
1 'polypeptide(L)'
;MSKQQQDYTKAFSDLMESFPTDFSALQDAFRNSAELGEKMTSVALAAAEQSAELSNKWTKETLSRVGEATTAKTDPADYTRAASDLASSSVESASENLAAFAEIAKRVQMETIELMLAAGRDAAQSATPGTKKAK
;
A
#
# COMPACT_ATOMS: atom_id res chain seq x y z
N MET A 1 -42.91 35.65 9.21
CA MET A 1 -42.19 35.23 7.98
C MET A 1 -40.85 35.97 7.91
N SER A 2 -39.89 35.73 8.82
CA SER A 2 -38.64 36.54 8.84
C SER A 2 -37.36 35.87 9.34
N LYS A 3 -37.39 34.67 9.97
CA LYS A 3 -36.16 33.99 10.41
C LYS A 3 -35.51 33.13 9.32
N GLN A 4 -36.29 32.32 8.60
CA GLN A 4 -35.75 31.45 7.53
C GLN A 4 -35.07 32.24 6.40
N GLN A 5 -35.59 33.40 6.03
CA GLN A 5 -35.02 34.19 4.92
C GLN A 5 -33.70 34.87 5.29
N GLN A 6 -33.52 35.23 6.58
CA GLN A 6 -32.24 35.66 7.12
C GLN A 6 -31.25 34.49 7.21
N ASP A 7 -31.69 33.30 7.63
CA ASP A 7 -30.82 32.12 7.68
C ASP A 7 -30.34 31.69 6.29
N TYR A 8 -31.17 31.76 5.25
CA TYR A 8 -30.72 31.47 3.87
C TYR A 8 -29.75 32.53 3.33
N THR A 9 -29.98 33.80 3.62
CA THR A 9 -29.09 34.89 3.18
C THR A 9 -27.76 34.83 3.92
N LYS A 10 -27.78 34.45 5.21
CA LYS A 10 -26.59 34.27 6.04
C LYS A 10 -25.82 33.02 5.64
N ALA A 11 -26.49 31.89 5.43
CA ALA A 11 -25.86 30.69 4.89
C ALA A 11 -25.26 30.92 3.49
N PHE A 12 -25.89 31.73 2.64
CA PHE A 12 -25.35 32.10 1.34
C PHE A 12 -24.19 33.09 1.43
N SER A 13 -24.24 34.05 2.36
CA SER A 13 -23.17 35.01 2.61
C SER A 13 -21.96 34.35 3.25
N ASP A 14 -22.17 33.46 4.24
CA ASP A 14 -21.15 32.62 4.87
C ASP A 14 -20.57 31.65 3.83
N LEU A 15 -21.38 31.11 2.91
CA LEU A 15 -20.89 30.31 1.79
C LEU A 15 -20.01 31.15 0.86
N MET A 16 -20.41 32.38 0.49
CA MET A 16 -19.58 33.28 -0.33
C MET A 16 -18.32 33.79 0.38
N GLU A 17 -18.35 34.00 1.70
CA GLU A 17 -17.16 34.32 2.51
C GLU A 17 -16.25 33.09 2.69
N SER A 18 -16.83 31.89 2.73
CA SER A 18 -16.09 30.62 2.79
C SER A 18 -15.59 30.14 1.42
N PHE A 19 -16.11 30.72 0.33
CA PHE A 19 -15.58 30.48 -1.01
C PHE A 19 -14.19 31.10 -1.06
N PRO A 20 -13.13 30.29 -1.14
CA PRO A 20 -11.79 30.83 -1.06
C PRO A 20 -11.58 31.76 -2.25
N THR A 21 -11.41 33.06 -1.97
CA THR A 21 -10.91 34.04 -2.96
C THR A 21 -9.50 33.71 -3.45
N ASP A 22 -8.87 32.70 -2.83
CA ASP A 22 -7.58 32.15 -3.17
C ASP A 22 -7.74 30.76 -3.81
N PHE A 23 -7.80 30.73 -5.15
CA PHE A 23 -7.81 29.49 -5.93
C PHE A 23 -6.61 28.57 -5.60
N SER A 24 -5.54 29.12 -5.01
CA SER A 24 -4.35 28.39 -4.60
C SER A 24 -4.64 27.36 -3.51
N ALA A 25 -5.53 27.67 -2.55
CA ALA A 25 -5.89 26.71 -1.49
C ALA A 25 -6.64 25.48 -2.05
N LEU A 26 -7.47 25.69 -3.08
CA LEU A 26 -8.16 24.61 -3.78
C LEU A 26 -7.19 23.79 -4.64
N GLN A 27 -6.23 24.46 -5.29
CA GLN A 27 -5.18 23.83 -6.09
C GLN A 27 -4.22 23.00 -5.23
N ASP A 28 -3.82 23.49 -4.06
CA ASP A 28 -2.96 22.79 -3.10
C ASP A 28 -3.68 21.60 -2.47
N ALA A 29 -4.96 21.74 -2.11
CA ALA A 29 -5.77 20.62 -1.65
C ALA A 29 -5.90 19.53 -2.73
N PHE A 30 -6.07 19.93 -4.00
CA PHE A 30 -6.12 19.00 -5.12
C PHE A 30 -4.78 18.31 -5.35
N ARG A 31 -3.66 19.04 -5.27
CA ARG A 31 -2.30 18.47 -5.38
C ARG A 31 -2.01 17.47 -4.27
N ASN A 32 -2.32 17.80 -3.03
CA ASN A 32 -2.15 16.89 -1.90
C ASN A 32 -3.02 15.63 -2.06
N SER A 33 -4.26 15.77 -2.54
CA SER A 33 -5.11 14.61 -2.83
C SER A 33 -4.55 13.75 -3.95
N ALA A 34 -3.99 14.35 -4.99
CA ALA A 34 -3.38 13.65 -6.11
C ALA A 34 -2.10 12.91 -5.67
N GLU A 35 -1.21 13.56 -4.92
CA GLU A 35 0.01 12.93 -4.39
C GLU A 35 -0.30 11.79 -3.40
N LEU A 36 -1.30 11.95 -2.53
CA LEU A 36 -1.74 10.88 -1.65
C LEU A 36 -2.25 9.68 -2.46
N GLY A 37 -3.06 9.95 -3.50
CA GLY A 37 -3.57 8.93 -4.42
C GLY A 37 -2.45 8.20 -5.18
N GLU A 38 -1.46 8.94 -5.68
CA GLU A 38 -0.28 8.39 -6.35
C GLU A 38 0.54 7.50 -5.40
N LYS A 39 0.83 7.98 -4.18
CA LYS A 39 1.60 7.23 -3.18
C LYS A 39 0.86 5.97 -2.73
N MET A 40 -0.45 6.01 -2.47
CA MET A 40 -1.23 4.81 -2.13
C MET A 40 -1.29 3.80 -3.27
N THR A 41 -1.36 4.29 -4.52
CA THR A 41 -1.29 3.45 -5.71
C THR A 41 0.08 2.80 -5.84
N SER A 42 1.16 3.52 -5.53
CA SER A 42 2.53 2.97 -5.51
C SER A 42 2.68 1.83 -4.49
N VAL A 43 2.13 1.98 -3.27
CA VAL A 43 2.15 0.90 -2.25
C VAL A 43 1.41 -0.33 -2.77
N ALA A 44 0.23 -0.14 -3.38
CA ALA A 44 -0.54 -1.22 -3.96
C ALA A 44 0.18 -1.93 -5.12
N LEU A 45 0.84 -1.17 -6.00
CA LEU A 45 1.64 -1.71 -7.11
C LEU A 45 2.85 -2.50 -6.60
N ALA A 46 3.57 -1.98 -5.61
CA ALA A 46 4.73 -2.66 -5.03
C ALA A 46 4.32 -3.98 -4.34
N ALA A 47 3.16 -3.99 -3.66
CA ALA A 47 2.62 -5.21 -3.07
C ALA A 47 2.20 -6.24 -4.14
N ALA A 48 1.61 -5.77 -5.24
CA ALA A 48 1.22 -6.62 -6.37
C ALA A 48 2.43 -7.22 -7.08
N GLU A 49 3.49 -6.43 -7.34
CA GLU A 49 4.74 -6.92 -7.93
C GLU A 49 5.38 -8.01 -7.06
N GLN A 50 5.55 -7.74 -5.76
CA GLN A 50 6.14 -8.72 -4.83
C GLN A 50 5.29 -10.00 -4.74
N SER A 51 3.96 -9.87 -4.74
CA SER A 51 3.05 -11.03 -4.74
C SER A 51 3.18 -11.87 -6.02
N ALA A 52 3.35 -11.22 -7.17
CA ALA A 52 3.55 -11.88 -8.45
C ALA A 52 4.91 -12.58 -8.53
N GLU A 53 5.98 -11.93 -8.07
CA GLU A 53 7.31 -12.55 -7.97
C GLU A 53 7.30 -13.77 -7.05
N LEU A 54 6.69 -13.66 -5.86
CA LEU A 54 6.58 -14.77 -4.92
C LEU A 54 5.83 -15.96 -5.52
N SER A 55 4.69 -15.70 -6.15
CA SER A 55 3.89 -16.73 -6.82
C SER A 55 4.68 -17.42 -7.94
N ASN A 56 5.46 -16.66 -8.71
CA ASN A 56 6.28 -17.19 -9.78
C ASN A 56 7.45 -18.04 -9.24
N LYS A 57 8.10 -17.58 -8.15
CA LYS A 57 9.16 -18.33 -7.46
C LYS A 57 8.63 -19.67 -6.96
N TRP A 58 7.53 -19.66 -6.21
CA TRP A 58 6.93 -20.89 -5.68
C TRP A 58 6.51 -21.85 -6.80
N THR A 59 5.90 -21.33 -7.87
CA THR A 59 5.54 -22.17 -9.02
C THR A 59 6.76 -22.86 -9.63
N LYS A 60 7.85 -22.12 -9.87
CA LYS A 60 9.10 -22.67 -10.42
C LYS A 60 9.71 -23.72 -9.51
N GLU A 61 9.78 -23.46 -8.20
CA GLU A 61 10.33 -24.41 -7.23
C GLU A 61 9.50 -25.70 -7.17
N THR A 62 8.17 -25.58 -7.18
CA THR A 62 7.27 -26.73 -7.20
C THR A 62 7.48 -27.58 -8.45
N LEU A 63 7.55 -26.95 -9.63
CA LEU A 63 7.83 -27.66 -10.88
C LEU A 63 9.19 -28.35 -10.86
N SER A 64 10.23 -27.68 -10.35
CA SER A 64 11.57 -28.29 -10.23
C SER A 64 11.54 -29.55 -9.36
N ARG A 65 10.90 -29.47 -8.19
CA ARG A 65 10.80 -30.59 -7.24
C ARG A 65 10.00 -31.76 -7.79
N VAL A 66 8.90 -31.49 -8.48
CA VAL A 66 8.13 -32.53 -9.18
C VAL A 66 8.98 -33.18 -10.27
N GLY A 67 9.76 -32.38 -11.02
CA GLY A 67 10.73 -32.89 -11.99
C GLY A 67 11.76 -33.84 -11.34
N GLU A 68 12.38 -33.42 -10.24
CA GLU A 68 13.36 -34.23 -9.52
C GLU A 68 12.76 -35.52 -8.96
N ALA A 69 11.55 -35.45 -8.37
CA ALA A 69 10.84 -36.59 -7.80
C ALA A 69 10.39 -37.62 -8.84
N THR A 70 10.15 -37.20 -10.10
CA THR A 70 9.71 -38.08 -11.19
C THR A 70 10.86 -38.74 -11.96
N THR A 71 12.10 -38.35 -11.69
CA THR A 71 13.29 -38.95 -12.31
C THR A 71 13.45 -40.41 -11.89
N ALA A 72 13.74 -41.31 -12.84
CA ALA A 72 14.02 -42.71 -12.55
C ALA A 72 15.24 -42.82 -11.62
N LYS A 73 15.06 -43.41 -10.44
CA LYS A 73 16.15 -43.61 -9.48
C LYS A 73 16.68 -45.03 -9.55
N THR A 74 18.01 -45.17 -9.48
CA THR A 74 18.72 -46.44 -9.68
C THR A 74 18.79 -47.32 -8.43
N ASP A 75 18.64 -46.74 -7.24
CA ASP A 75 18.71 -47.44 -5.95
C ASP A 75 17.37 -47.31 -5.18
N PRO A 76 16.82 -48.39 -4.60
CA PRO A 76 15.65 -48.33 -3.72
C PRO A 76 15.77 -47.32 -2.57
N ALA A 77 16.97 -47.11 -2.02
CA ALA A 77 17.21 -46.13 -0.96
C ALA A 77 17.00 -44.68 -1.43
N ASP A 78 17.13 -44.41 -2.73
CA ASP A 78 16.94 -43.06 -3.27
C ASP A 78 15.45 -42.71 -3.45
N TYR A 79 14.56 -43.69 -3.55
CA TYR A 79 13.10 -43.46 -3.58
C TYR A 79 12.57 -43.05 -2.21
N THR A 80 13.00 -43.71 -1.13
CA THR A 80 12.62 -43.33 0.24
C THR A 80 13.18 -41.97 0.60
N ARG A 81 14.42 -41.67 0.17
CA ARG A 81 15.01 -40.34 0.28
C ARG A 81 14.23 -39.28 -0.51
N ALA A 82 13.87 -39.55 -1.76
CA ALA A 82 13.07 -38.64 -2.58
C ALA A 82 11.71 -38.30 -1.95
N ALA A 83 11.03 -39.29 -1.36
CA ALA A 83 9.76 -39.07 -0.67
C ALA A 83 9.94 -38.21 0.59
N SER A 84 11.00 -38.45 1.36
CA SER A 84 11.33 -37.66 2.55
C SER A 84 11.74 -36.23 2.20
N ASP A 85 12.55 -36.04 1.15
CA ASP A 85 12.99 -34.72 0.68
C ASP A 85 11.81 -33.92 0.11
N LEU A 86 10.89 -34.56 -0.61
CA LEU A 86 9.67 -33.91 -1.09
C LEU A 86 8.79 -33.44 0.08
N ALA A 87 8.64 -34.25 1.13
CA ALA A 87 7.88 -33.87 2.32
C ALA A 87 8.54 -32.72 3.10
N SER A 88 9.84 -32.82 3.40
CA SER A 88 10.59 -31.77 4.10
C SER A 88 10.57 -30.46 3.31
N SER A 89 10.81 -30.52 2.01
CA SER A 89 10.80 -29.34 1.16
C SER A 89 9.41 -28.70 1.07
N SER A 90 8.33 -29.48 1.08
CA SER A 90 6.96 -28.96 1.08
C SER A 90 6.65 -28.15 2.35
N VAL A 91 7.13 -28.62 3.51
CA VAL A 91 7.01 -27.90 4.78
C VAL A 91 7.84 -26.62 4.77
N GLU A 92 9.08 -26.70 4.30
CA GLU A 92 9.99 -25.54 4.23
C GLU A 92 9.45 -24.46 3.27
N SER A 93 8.99 -24.84 2.08
CA SER A 93 8.35 -23.90 1.14
C SER A 93 7.06 -23.32 1.70
N ALA A 94 6.23 -24.08 2.41
CA ALA A 94 5.03 -23.51 3.03
C ALA A 94 5.40 -22.44 4.07
N SER A 95 6.41 -22.73 4.90
CA SER A 95 6.93 -21.80 5.90
C SER A 95 7.55 -20.54 5.27
N GLU A 96 8.39 -20.70 4.25
CA GLU A 96 9.01 -19.58 3.52
C GLU A 96 7.98 -18.71 2.80
N ASN A 97 6.98 -19.31 2.15
CA ASN A 97 5.92 -18.55 1.48
C ASN A 97 5.06 -17.75 2.50
N LEU A 98 4.72 -18.35 3.64
CA LEU A 98 4.01 -17.65 4.71
C LEU A 98 4.83 -16.49 5.28
N ALA A 99 6.13 -16.69 5.49
CA ALA A 99 7.03 -15.63 5.93
C ALA A 99 7.13 -14.49 4.91
N ALA A 100 7.20 -14.81 3.61
CA ALA A 100 7.24 -13.82 2.55
C ALA A 100 5.92 -13.01 2.43
N PHE A 101 4.76 -13.68 2.55
CA PHE A 101 3.47 -12.98 2.60
C PHE A 101 3.34 -12.07 3.83
N ALA A 102 3.83 -12.52 4.99
CA ALA A 102 3.85 -11.71 6.20
C ALA A 102 4.72 -10.44 6.04
N GLU A 103 5.86 -10.55 5.36
CA GLU A 103 6.72 -9.41 5.09
C GLU A 103 6.09 -8.41 4.10
N ILE A 104 5.40 -8.90 3.06
CA ILE A 104 4.61 -8.04 2.15
C ILE A 104 3.55 -7.27 2.94
N ALA A 105 2.78 -7.95 3.79
CA ALA A 105 1.76 -7.32 4.61
C ALA A 105 2.34 -6.28 5.57
N LYS A 106 3.47 -6.59 6.21
CA LYS A 106 4.17 -5.67 7.10
C LYS A 106 4.73 -4.46 6.34
N ARG A 107 5.27 -4.65 5.14
CA ARG A 107 5.77 -3.58 4.29
C ARG A 107 4.65 -2.63 3.88
N VAL A 108 3.51 -3.14 3.42
CA VAL A 108 2.33 -2.32 3.12
C VAL A 108 1.87 -1.52 4.34
N GLN A 109 1.86 -2.13 5.53
CA GLN A 109 1.53 -1.42 6.77
C GLN A 109 2.53 -0.31 7.10
N MET A 110 3.84 -0.58 7.03
CA MET A 110 4.88 0.43 7.28
C MET A 110 4.81 1.57 6.27
N GLU A 111 4.73 1.27 4.98
CA GLU A 111 4.64 2.29 3.92
C GLU A 111 3.37 3.14 4.08
N THR A 112 2.24 2.55 4.48
CA THR A 112 1.00 3.30 4.78
C THR A 112 1.17 4.24 5.98
N ILE A 113 1.84 3.78 7.05
CA ILE A 113 2.12 4.60 8.24
C ILE A 113 3.04 5.78 7.88
N GLU A 114 4.10 5.51 7.09
CA GLU A 114 5.00 6.55 6.60
C GLU A 114 4.26 7.57 5.73
N LEU A 115 3.34 7.11 4.89
CA LEU A 115 2.45 7.93 4.07
C LEU A 115 1.59 8.86 4.93
N MET A 116 0.96 8.34 5.98
CA MET A 116 0.17 9.14 6.92
C MET A 116 1.04 10.15 7.68
N LEU A 117 2.25 9.76 8.08
CA LEU A 117 3.20 10.67 8.73
C LEU A 117 3.69 11.77 7.79
N ALA A 118 3.90 11.46 6.50
CA ALA A 118 4.27 12.42 5.49
C ALA A 118 3.14 13.42 5.25
N ALA A 119 1.91 12.93 5.00
CA ALA A 119 0.73 13.78 4.84
C ALA A 119 0.47 14.67 6.07
N GLY A 120 0.64 14.14 7.29
CA GLY A 120 0.52 14.92 8.53
C GLY A 120 1.60 16.00 8.69
N ARG A 121 2.84 15.74 8.23
CA ARG A 121 3.91 16.73 8.21
C ARG A 121 3.70 17.81 7.14
N ASP A 122 3.21 17.45 5.96
CA ASP A 122 2.93 18.40 4.89
C ASP A 122 1.76 19.33 5.28
N ALA A 123 0.74 18.79 5.96
CA ALA A 123 -0.33 19.59 6.56
C ALA A 123 0.18 20.53 7.68
N ALA A 124 1.11 20.07 8.52
CA ALA A 124 1.70 20.90 9.57
C ALA A 124 2.61 22.01 8.99
N GLN A 125 3.35 21.74 7.91
CA GLN A 125 4.18 22.72 7.22
C GLN A 125 3.34 23.79 6.50
N SER A 126 2.22 23.40 5.88
CA SER A 126 1.26 24.34 5.28
C SER A 126 0.45 25.11 6.33
N ALA A 127 0.39 24.63 7.58
CA ALA A 127 -0.18 25.34 8.72
C ALA A 127 0.82 26.23 9.49
N THR A 128 2.07 26.35 9.04
CA THR A 128 3.04 27.27 9.65
C THR A 128 2.58 28.73 9.41
N PRO A 129 2.20 29.49 10.44
CA PRO A 129 1.64 30.84 10.28
C PRO A 129 2.77 31.80 9.92
N GLY A 130 2.87 32.21 8.65
CA GLY A 130 4.13 32.86 8.24
C GLY A 130 4.19 33.76 7.01
N THR A 131 3.09 34.23 6.41
CA THR A 131 3.09 35.49 5.60
C THR A 131 1.65 36.04 5.56
N LYS A 132 1.20 36.91 6.48
CA LYS A 132 1.46 38.35 6.46
C LYS A 132 1.21 38.92 7.85
N LYS A 133 2.29 39.23 8.59
CA LYS A 133 2.36 40.50 9.31
C LYS A 133 3.14 41.46 8.42
N ALA A 134 2.45 42.31 7.67
CA ALA A 134 2.97 43.60 7.21
C ALA A 134 1.81 44.47 6.68
N LYS A 135 1.45 45.44 7.52
CA LYS A 135 0.48 46.54 7.39
C LYS A 135 -1.01 46.24 7.60
#